data_AF-A0A255PLE0-F1
#
_entry.id   AF-A0A255PLE0-F1
#
_cell.length_a   1.000
_cell.length_b   1.000
_cell.length_c   1.000
_cell.angle_alpha   90.00
_cell.angle_beta   90.00
_cell.angle_gamma   90.00
#
_symmetry.space_group_name_H-M   'P 1'
#
loop_
_entity.id
_entity.type
_entity.pdbx_description
1 polymer ?
#
loop_
_entity_poly.entity_id
_entity_poly.type
_entity_poly.pdbx_seq_one_letter_code
_entity_poly.pdbx_strand_id
1 'polypeptide(L)'
;MSPPTPRELAQTAYAAYGAATGQKNYQGLPMPAWADLPALTQLAWTEAAATIALNVVSDLLGNRDTLMTPDVGDVVLVPADPAANNGAPIAPAVITRVWSPTTVNVRVLTDSSATAEWRTSLLYAEDLATAAPSDAVWTWPGGES
;
A
#
# COMPACT_ATOMS: atom_id res chain seq x y z
N MET A 1 -4.18 -27.28 -5.73
CA MET A 1 -3.00 -26.88 -6.51
C MET A 1 -2.27 -25.84 -5.68
N SER A 2 -0.97 -26.02 -5.42
CA SER A 2 -0.18 -24.99 -4.73
C SER A 2 0.07 -23.79 -5.66
N PRO A 3 0.14 -22.57 -5.13
CA PRO A 3 0.48 -21.41 -5.95
C PRO A 3 1.89 -21.57 -6.56
N PRO A 4 2.12 -21.05 -7.77
CA PRO A 4 3.44 -21.07 -8.37
C PRO A 4 4.42 -20.26 -7.53
N THR A 5 5.63 -20.79 -7.37
CA THR A 5 6.75 -20.11 -6.72
C THR A 5 7.22 -18.91 -7.56
N PRO A 6 7.92 -17.93 -6.96
CA PRO A 6 8.50 -16.82 -7.71
C PRO A 6 9.43 -17.27 -8.85
N ARG A 7 10.14 -18.38 -8.67
CA ARG A 7 11.00 -18.96 -9.70
C ARG A 7 10.19 -19.47 -10.89
N GLU A 8 9.07 -20.14 -10.66
CA GLU A 8 8.18 -20.62 -11.72
C GLU A 8 7.55 -19.44 -12.48
N LEU A 9 7.12 -18.41 -11.76
CA LEU A 9 6.62 -17.16 -12.37
C LEU A 9 7.69 -16.46 -13.22
N ALA A 10 8.93 -16.42 -12.74
CA ALA A 10 10.05 -15.85 -13.48
C ALA A 10 10.37 -16.62 -14.77
N GLN A 11 10.31 -17.96 -14.73
CA GLN A 11 10.47 -18.81 -15.92
C GLN A 11 9.36 -18.56 -16.95
N THR A 12 8.11 -18.43 -16.49
CA THR A 12 6.97 -18.07 -17.35
C THR A 12 7.16 -16.69 -17.97
N ALA A 13 7.56 -15.69 -17.18
CA ALA A 13 7.82 -14.34 -17.67
C ALA A 13 8.96 -14.29 -18.70
N TYR A 14 10.05 -15.01 -18.44
CA TYR A 14 11.18 -15.12 -19.38
C TYR A 14 10.77 -15.78 -20.70
N ALA A 15 10.00 -16.85 -20.64
CA ALA A 15 9.47 -17.52 -21.83
C ALA A 15 8.53 -16.61 -22.64
N ALA A 16 7.68 -15.84 -21.97
CA ALA A 16 6.80 -14.86 -22.60
C ALA A 16 7.59 -13.72 -23.26
N TYR A 17 8.62 -13.21 -22.60
CA TYR A 17 9.55 -12.23 -23.17
C TYR A 17 10.25 -12.78 -24.42
N GLY A 18 10.71 -14.04 -24.38
CA GLY A 18 11.24 -14.73 -25.55
C GLY A 18 10.25 -14.81 -26.70
N ALA A 19 9.00 -15.19 -26.43
CA ALA A 19 7.95 -15.22 -27.46
C ALA A 19 7.71 -13.84 -28.09
N ALA A 20 7.64 -12.78 -27.27
CA ALA A 20 7.41 -11.40 -27.72
C ALA A 20 8.57 -10.84 -28.56
N THR A 21 9.80 -11.32 -28.35
CA THR A 21 11.01 -10.87 -29.05
C THR A 21 11.40 -11.77 -30.23
N GLY A 22 10.59 -12.79 -30.54
CA GLY A 22 10.95 -13.79 -31.55
C GLY A 22 12.17 -14.63 -31.16
N GLN A 23 12.34 -14.88 -29.86
CA GLN A 23 13.44 -15.61 -29.22
C GLN A 23 14.79 -14.93 -29.42
N LYS A 24 14.81 -13.59 -29.45
CA LYS A 24 16.04 -12.79 -29.63
C LYS A 24 16.25 -11.84 -28.47
N ASN A 25 17.49 -11.71 -28.03
CA ASN A 25 17.87 -10.72 -27.03
C ASN A 25 17.96 -9.31 -27.66
N TYR A 26 18.28 -8.30 -26.84
CA TYR A 26 18.40 -6.91 -27.29
C TYR A 26 19.48 -6.67 -28.35
N GLN A 27 20.42 -7.60 -28.53
CA GLN A 27 21.47 -7.57 -29.56
C GLN A 27 21.03 -8.29 -30.85
N GLY A 28 19.81 -8.81 -30.91
CA GLY A 28 19.30 -9.60 -32.03
C GLY A 28 19.81 -11.05 -32.06
N LEU A 29 20.55 -11.49 -31.05
CA LEU A 29 21.07 -12.85 -30.93
C LEU A 29 20.03 -13.79 -30.34
N PRO A 30 20.08 -15.11 -30.61
CA PRO A 30 19.20 -16.08 -29.98
C PRO A 30 19.25 -15.97 -28.45
N MET A 31 18.08 -16.01 -27.82
CA MET A 31 18.01 -16.05 -26.36
C MET A 31 18.48 -17.41 -25.83
N PRO A 32 19.28 -17.44 -24.75
CA PRO A 32 19.65 -18.69 -24.10
C PRO A 32 18.42 -19.32 -23.42
N ALA A 33 18.45 -20.64 -23.22
CA ALA A 33 17.46 -21.30 -22.38
C ALA A 33 17.61 -20.81 -20.93
N TRP A 34 16.54 -20.90 -20.13
CA TRP A 34 16.56 -20.45 -18.73
C TRP A 34 17.73 -21.07 -17.93
N ALA A 35 17.99 -22.36 -18.12
CA ALA A 35 19.04 -23.09 -17.41
C ALA A 35 20.45 -22.57 -17.74
N ASP A 36 20.64 -22.00 -18.93
CA ASP A 36 21.92 -21.49 -19.42
C ASP A 36 22.13 -20.01 -19.09
N LEU A 37 21.12 -19.35 -18.50
CA LEU A 37 21.27 -17.98 -18.02
C LEU A 37 22.28 -17.90 -16.88
N PRO A 38 23.10 -16.84 -16.82
CA PRO A 38 23.90 -16.55 -15.65
C PRO A 38 23.03 -16.50 -14.38
N ALA A 39 23.54 -17.03 -13.27
CA ALA A 39 22.80 -17.08 -12.00
C ALA A 39 22.26 -15.71 -11.56
N LEU A 40 23.03 -14.64 -11.80
CA LEU A 40 22.60 -13.27 -11.50
C LEU A 40 21.37 -12.85 -12.30
N THR A 41 21.29 -13.27 -13.57
CA THR A 41 20.12 -12.98 -14.42
C THR A 41 18.90 -13.77 -13.96
N GLN A 42 19.06 -15.06 -13.61
CA GLN A 42 17.97 -15.87 -13.04
C GLN A 42 17.45 -15.27 -11.73
N LEU A 43 18.35 -14.79 -10.87
CA LEU A 43 18.01 -14.11 -9.63
C LEU A 43 17.22 -12.82 -9.91
N ALA A 44 17.69 -11.97 -10.82
CA ALA A 44 17.01 -10.71 -11.16
C ALA A 44 15.56 -10.93 -11.64
N TRP A 45 15.32 -11.91 -12.50
CA TRP A 45 13.96 -12.28 -12.92
C TRP A 45 13.11 -12.85 -11.78
N THR A 46 13.72 -13.63 -10.88
CA THR A 46 13.03 -14.20 -9.71
C THR A 46 12.60 -13.11 -8.73
N GLU A 47 13.47 -12.15 -8.41
CA GLU A 47 13.17 -11.01 -7.54
C GLU A 47 12.10 -10.09 -8.14
N ALA A 48 12.15 -9.85 -9.45
CA ALA A 48 11.13 -9.09 -10.15
C ALA A 48 9.76 -9.78 -10.08
N ALA A 49 9.72 -11.10 -10.33
CA ALA A 49 8.50 -11.89 -10.24
C ALA A 49 7.96 -11.97 -8.81
N ALA A 50 8.83 -12.10 -7.80
CA ALA A 50 8.45 -12.07 -6.38
C ALA A 50 7.80 -10.73 -6.02
N THR A 51 8.41 -9.62 -6.43
CA THR A 51 7.91 -8.27 -6.16
C THR A 51 6.51 -8.07 -6.75
N ILE A 52 6.30 -8.47 -8.01
CA ILE A 52 4.99 -8.33 -8.65
C ILE A 52 3.97 -9.30 -8.04
N ALA A 53 4.36 -10.54 -7.73
CA ALA A 53 3.46 -11.49 -7.07
C ALA A 53 3.00 -10.97 -5.70
N LEU A 54 3.90 -10.37 -4.92
CA LEU A 54 3.55 -9.71 -3.66
C LEU A 54 2.59 -8.55 -3.89
N ASN A 55 2.87 -7.66 -4.86
CA ASN A 55 1.98 -6.54 -5.15
C ASN A 55 0.60 -6.98 -5.62
N VAL A 56 0.52 -8.00 -6.47
CA VAL A 56 -0.75 -8.55 -6.98
C VAL A 56 -1.50 -9.30 -5.88
N VAL A 57 -0.82 -10.04 -5.00
CA VAL A 57 -1.46 -10.68 -3.85
C VAL A 57 -1.92 -9.64 -2.84
N SER A 58 -1.14 -8.58 -2.59
CA SER A 58 -1.55 -7.44 -1.77
C SER A 58 -2.75 -6.71 -2.38
N ASP A 59 -2.80 -6.57 -3.71
CA ASP A 59 -3.94 -5.98 -4.42
C ASP A 59 -5.16 -6.91 -4.39
N LEU A 60 -5.03 -8.20 -4.68
CA LEU A 60 -6.14 -9.15 -4.68
C LEU A 60 -6.69 -9.46 -3.27
N LEU A 61 -5.83 -9.45 -2.25
CA LEU A 61 -6.25 -9.54 -0.85
C LEU A 61 -6.70 -8.18 -0.28
N GLY A 62 -6.60 -7.10 -1.06
CA GLY A 62 -6.84 -5.72 -0.64
C GLY A 62 -7.71 -4.90 -1.59
N ASN A 63 -8.51 -5.50 -2.49
CA ASN A 63 -9.31 -4.74 -3.46
C ASN A 63 -10.81 -5.05 -3.38
N ARG A 64 -11.46 -4.38 -2.42
CA ARG A 64 -12.63 -3.55 -2.71
C ARG A 64 -12.42 -2.06 -2.48
N ASP A 65 -11.27 -1.64 -1.94
CA ASP A 65 -10.78 -0.26 -1.94
C ASP A 65 -9.29 -0.37 -1.75
N THR A 66 -8.49 0.08 -2.72
CA THR A 66 -7.05 0.25 -2.53
C THR A 66 -6.82 0.98 -1.21
N LEU A 67 -6.05 0.39 -0.28
CA LEU A 67 -5.32 1.13 0.74
C LEU A 67 -4.57 2.23 -0.01
N MET A 68 -5.19 3.41 -0.14
CA MET A 68 -4.53 4.54 -0.77
C MET A 68 -3.27 4.76 0.06
N THR A 69 -2.12 4.79 -0.59
CA THR A 69 -0.89 5.16 0.12
C THR A 69 -1.09 6.61 0.54
N PRO A 70 -1.03 6.94 1.84
CA PRO A 70 -1.28 8.30 2.30
C PRO A 70 -0.22 9.25 1.75
N ASP A 71 -0.68 10.40 1.29
CA ASP A 71 0.14 11.53 0.87
C ASP A 71 -0.06 12.75 1.79
N VAL A 72 0.95 13.62 1.85
CA VAL A 72 0.81 14.89 2.57
C VAL A 72 -0.27 15.74 1.90
N GLY A 73 -1.25 16.19 2.69
CA GLY A 73 -2.40 16.94 2.23
C GLY A 73 -3.70 16.14 2.16
N ASP A 74 -3.63 14.81 2.21
CA ASP A 74 -4.84 13.98 2.24
C ASP A 74 -5.68 14.24 3.48
N VAL A 75 -7.00 14.05 3.32
CA VAL A 75 -7.95 14.14 4.42
C VAL A 75 -8.27 12.73 4.91
N VAL A 76 -8.07 12.52 6.21
CA VAL A 76 -8.35 11.27 6.92
C VAL A 76 -9.31 11.53 8.07
N LEU A 77 -9.80 10.46 8.68
CA LEU A 77 -10.63 10.51 9.88
C LEU A 77 -9.83 10.07 11.09
N VAL A 78 -10.03 10.74 12.22
CA VAL A 78 -9.43 10.38 13.52
C VAL A 78 -10.47 10.42 14.63
N PRO A 79 -10.28 9.65 15.72
CA PRO A 79 -11.09 9.80 16.92
C PRO A 79 -10.96 11.21 17.48
N ALA A 80 -12.07 11.78 17.92
CA ALA A 80 -12.16 13.11 18.50
C ALA A 80 -13.09 13.10 19.73
N ASP A 81 -12.81 13.97 20.69
CA ASP A 81 -13.72 14.19 21.81
C ASP A 81 -15.02 14.83 21.29
N PRO A 82 -16.19 14.17 21.46
CA PRO A 82 -17.47 14.76 21.07
C PRO A 82 -17.73 16.14 21.65
N ALA A 83 -17.20 16.45 22.85
CA ALA A 83 -17.34 17.78 23.46
C ALA A 83 -16.58 18.87 22.67
N ALA A 84 -15.50 18.50 21.97
CA ALA A 84 -14.71 19.40 21.14
C ALA A 84 -15.16 19.43 19.67
N ASN A 85 -16.06 18.54 19.27
CA ASN A 85 -16.44 18.30 17.87
C ASN A 85 -17.96 18.18 17.68
N ASN A 86 -18.72 19.05 18.35
CA ASN A 86 -20.17 19.19 18.22
C ASN A 86 -20.97 17.87 18.32
N GLY A 87 -20.55 16.99 19.24
CA GLY A 87 -21.16 15.69 19.49
C GLY A 87 -20.69 14.56 18.56
N ALA A 88 -19.87 14.83 17.54
CA ALA A 88 -19.35 13.81 16.64
C ALA A 88 -18.05 13.18 17.20
N PRO A 89 -17.97 11.84 17.33
CA PRO A 89 -16.80 11.15 17.91
C PRO A 89 -15.62 11.01 16.93
N ILE A 90 -15.80 11.43 15.68
CA ILE A 90 -14.80 11.35 14.63
C ILE A 90 -14.67 12.74 13.99
N ALA A 91 -13.45 13.19 13.81
CA ALA A 91 -13.13 14.46 13.15
C ALA A 91 -12.27 14.23 11.91
N PRO A 92 -12.44 15.06 10.86
CA PRO A 92 -11.50 15.09 9.75
C PRO A 92 -10.14 15.63 10.20
N ALA A 93 -9.07 15.14 9.59
CA ALA A 93 -7.72 15.62 9.83
C ALA A 93 -6.92 15.65 8.52
N VAL A 94 -6.03 16.62 8.37
CA VAL A 94 -5.15 16.74 7.20
C VAL A 94 -3.82 16.09 7.50
N ILE A 95 -3.34 15.21 6.61
CA ILE A 95 -2.01 14.61 6.72
C ILE A 95 -0.94 15.68 6.52
N THR A 96 -0.05 15.80 7.48
CA THR A 96 1.05 16.78 7.48
C THR A 96 2.42 16.12 7.30
N ARG A 97 2.52 14.81 7.57
CA ARG A 97 3.72 14.00 7.34
C ARG A 97 3.34 12.52 7.18
N VAL A 98 4.05 11.84 6.27
CA VAL A 98 3.95 10.40 6.06
C VAL A 98 5.28 9.76 6.47
N TRP A 99 5.21 8.71 7.30
CA TRP A 99 6.38 7.91 7.70
C TRP A 99 6.42 6.57 6.98
N SER A 100 5.24 5.99 6.78
CA SER A 100 5.01 4.71 6.10
C SER A 100 3.57 4.70 5.56
N PRO A 101 3.19 3.68 4.76
CA PRO A 101 1.81 3.54 4.28
C PRO A 101 0.73 3.48 5.38
N THR A 102 1.11 3.23 6.64
CA THR A 102 0.17 3.09 7.77
C THR A 102 0.46 4.06 8.91
N THR A 103 1.47 4.92 8.81
CA THR A 103 1.89 5.80 9.91
C THR A 103 2.06 7.24 9.45
N VAL A 104 1.27 8.15 10.04
CA VAL A 104 1.19 9.56 9.63
C VAL A 104 1.17 10.52 10.82
N ASN A 105 1.47 11.79 10.57
CA ASN A 105 1.12 12.89 11.47
C ASN A 105 0.01 13.71 10.83
N VAL A 106 -0.93 14.19 11.62
CA VAL A 106 -2.09 14.93 11.12
C VAL A 106 -2.35 16.20 11.93
N ARG A 107 -3.09 17.11 11.30
CA ARG A 107 -3.72 18.25 11.97
C ARG A 107 -5.23 18.06 11.97
N VAL A 108 -5.80 17.94 13.16
CA VAL A 108 -7.22 17.62 13.36
C VAL A 108 -8.07 18.87 13.22
N LEU A 109 -9.17 18.76 12.48
CA LEU A 109 -10.13 19.83 12.23
C LEU A 109 -11.36 19.59 13.09
N THR A 110 -11.36 20.14 14.32
CA THR A 110 -12.52 20.10 15.22
C THR A 110 -13.27 21.43 15.21
N ASP A 111 -14.52 21.41 15.67
CA ASP A 111 -15.38 22.61 15.75
C ASP A 111 -15.01 23.56 16.89
N SER A 112 -14.24 23.10 17.88
CA SER A 112 -13.85 23.94 19.01
C SER A 112 -13.00 25.15 18.54
N SER A 113 -13.17 26.30 19.20
CA SER A 113 -12.34 27.49 18.95
C SER A 113 -10.90 27.36 19.47
N ALA A 114 -10.58 26.24 20.13
CA ALA A 114 -9.21 25.88 20.45
C ALA A 114 -8.46 25.56 19.14
N THR A 115 -7.18 25.92 19.09
CA THR A 115 -6.35 25.64 17.91
C THR A 115 -6.40 24.16 17.54
N ALA A 116 -6.70 23.86 16.28
CA ALA A 116 -6.63 22.53 15.67
C ALA A 116 -5.50 21.68 16.27
N GLU A 117 -5.85 20.51 16.82
CA GLU A 117 -4.93 19.63 17.54
C GLU A 117 -3.90 19.01 16.58
N TRP A 118 -2.64 18.97 17.01
CA TRP A 118 -1.59 18.23 16.32
C TRP A 118 -1.49 16.83 16.89
N ARG A 119 -1.60 15.81 16.04
CA ARG A 119 -1.43 14.41 16.44
C ARG A 119 -0.33 13.76 15.61
N THR A 120 0.54 13.00 16.26
CA THR A 120 1.75 12.43 15.64
C THR A 120 1.78 10.91 15.75
N SER A 121 2.36 10.25 14.75
CA SER A 121 2.56 8.80 14.72
C SER A 121 1.27 8.00 14.83
N LEU A 122 0.20 8.44 14.16
CA LEU A 122 -1.07 7.72 14.14
C LEU A 122 -0.94 6.49 13.25
N LEU A 123 -1.45 5.36 13.72
CA LEU A 123 -1.47 4.09 13.01
C LEU A 123 -2.78 3.90 12.25
N TYR A 124 -2.72 3.30 11.06
CA TYR A 124 -3.92 2.98 10.31
C TYR A 124 -4.79 1.98 11.08
N ALA A 125 -6.09 2.26 11.15
CA ALA A 125 -7.13 1.36 11.61
C ALA A 125 -8.22 1.29 10.54
N GLU A 126 -8.79 0.11 10.32
CA GLU A 126 -9.86 -0.06 9.32
C GLU A 126 -11.11 0.74 9.71
N ASP A 127 -11.44 0.74 11.00
CA ASP A 127 -12.63 1.39 11.56
C ASP A 127 -12.27 2.10 12.88
N LEU A 128 -12.99 3.18 13.17
CA LEU A 128 -12.90 3.99 14.38
C LEU A 128 -14.12 3.84 15.31
N ALA A 129 -15.09 2.98 15.00
CA ALA A 129 -16.34 2.86 15.76
C ALA A 129 -16.15 2.59 17.27
N THR A 130 -15.04 1.96 17.65
CA THR A 130 -14.71 1.65 19.05
C THR A 130 -13.51 2.44 19.60
N ALA A 131 -12.91 3.30 18.78
CA ALA A 131 -11.71 4.04 19.16
C ALA A 131 -12.04 5.16 20.15
N ALA A 132 -11.24 5.28 21.20
CA ALA A 132 -11.31 6.40 22.12
C ALA A 132 -10.66 7.65 21.51
N PRO A 133 -11.06 8.88 21.93
CA PRO A 133 -10.42 10.12 21.46
C PRO A 133 -8.90 10.15 21.63
N SER A 134 -8.36 9.47 22.65
CA SER A 134 -6.93 9.36 22.91
C SER A 134 -6.18 8.42 21.97
N ASP A 135 -6.87 7.53 21.25
CA ASP A 135 -6.23 6.46 20.49
C ASP A 135 -5.52 7.01 19.26
N ALA A 136 -4.22 6.74 19.14
CA ALA A 136 -3.36 7.22 18.07
C ALA A 136 -3.61 6.46 16.76
N VAL A 137 -4.83 6.56 16.21
CA VAL A 137 -5.27 5.87 15.01
C VAL A 137 -5.93 6.80 14.01
N TRP A 138 -5.90 6.41 12.73
CA TRP A 138 -6.57 7.10 11.63
C TRP A 138 -7.19 6.10 10.65
N THR A 139 -8.24 6.50 9.93
CA THR A 139 -8.82 5.73 8.82
C THR A 139 -9.13 6.64 7.62
N TRP A 140 -9.39 6.04 6.46
CA TRP A 140 -9.84 6.76 5.27
C TRP A 140 -11.31 7.20 5.42
N PRO A 141 -11.70 8.37 4.87
CA PRO A 141 -13.11 8.73 4.78
C PRO A 141 -13.83 7.76 3.82
N GLY A 142 -14.82 7.01 4.31
CA GLY A 142 -15.61 6.07 3.50
C GLY A 142 -15.55 4.61 3.91
N GLY A 143 -15.03 4.25 5.09
CA GLY A 143 -15.08 2.90 5.65
C GLY A 143 -16.46 2.41 6.12
N GLU A 144 -17.56 2.85 5.48
CA GLU A 144 -18.89 2.32 5.72
C GLU A 144 -19.22 1.28 4.64
N SER A 145 -19.15 0.00 5.02
CA SER A 145 -19.87 -1.09 4.34
C SER A 145 -21.28 -1.21 4.87
#